data_AF-A0A6P1DXC5-F1
#
_entry.id   AF-A0A6P1DXC5-F1
#
_cell.length_a   1.000
_cell.length_b   1.000
_cell.length_c   1.000
_cell.angle_alpha   90.00
_cell.angle_beta   90.00
_cell.angle_gamma   90.00
#
_symmetry.space_group_name_H-M   'P 1'
#
loop_
_entity.id
_entity.type
_entity.pdbx_description
1 polymer ?
#
loop_
_entity_poly.entity_id
_entity_poly.type
_entity_poly.pdbx_seq_one_letter_code
_entity_poly.pdbx_strand_id
1 'polypeptide(L)'
;MSGSWAGTPIGSPPAPNPSMKRAMVSRANQEWSYFGRQTVFFKGSEESIPHVGDWEDDDYRHSSRVNSYWRAVGKPRLNGMDCQKPWSAAFISWIMQSSGVPESQFKRSSAHWVYLSDMIQNASLPGRYFAPRRLTDYSPQPGDLVCAYRKPSYVRTFNGYTTAAALNGVAGHCDLVVANNGQKLEVIGGNVRNSVSKSTLELDSQGHLQQVPRRPWFLILENRL
;
A
#
# COMPACT_ATOMS: atom_id res chain seq x y z
N MET A 1 -16.78 14.70 11.42
CA MET A 1 -16.34 14.40 12.80
C MET A 1 -15.11 13.53 12.71
N SER A 2 -14.02 13.89 13.37
CA SER A 2 -12.83 13.04 13.45
C SER A 2 -13.21 11.69 14.06
N GLY A 3 -12.97 10.59 13.34
CA GLY A 3 -13.23 9.24 13.83
C GLY A 3 -12.30 8.85 14.98
N SER A 4 -12.35 7.59 15.41
CA SER A 4 -11.42 7.02 16.39
C SER A 4 -10.80 5.73 15.89
N TRP A 5 -9.59 5.42 16.36
CA TRP A 5 -8.90 4.16 16.16
C TRP A 5 -8.77 3.45 17.51
N ALA A 6 -9.49 2.34 17.69
CA ALA A 6 -9.53 1.57 18.94
C ALA A 6 -9.85 2.43 20.19
N GLY A 7 -10.78 3.39 20.06
CA GLY A 7 -11.15 4.32 21.13
C GLY A 7 -10.28 5.56 21.24
N THR A 8 -9.11 5.60 20.57
CA THR A 8 -8.26 6.78 20.50
C THR A 8 -8.76 7.74 19.42
N PRO A 9 -9.05 9.02 19.71
CA PRO A 9 -9.44 9.99 18.70
C PRO A 9 -8.40 10.12 17.59
N ILE A 10 -8.84 10.19 16.33
CA ILE A 10 -7.99 10.54 15.21
C ILE A 10 -7.86 12.06 15.17
N GLY A 11 -6.62 12.58 15.03
CA GLY A 11 -6.37 14.02 14.98
C GLY A 11 -7.05 14.70 13.78
N SER A 12 -7.20 16.03 13.82
CA SER A 12 -7.77 16.77 12.70
C SER A 12 -6.98 16.54 11.40
N PRO A 13 -7.65 16.49 10.23
CA PRO A 13 -6.95 16.35 8.95
C PRO A 13 -6.10 17.59 8.66
N PRO A 14 -5.05 17.47 7.82
CA PRO A 14 -4.31 18.61 7.31
C PRO A 14 -5.17 19.45 6.36
N ALA A 15 -4.63 20.58 5.91
CA ALA A 15 -5.19 21.27 4.75
C ALA A 15 -5.16 20.34 3.52
N PRO A 16 -6.22 20.32 2.69
CA PRO A 16 -6.24 19.51 1.48
C PRO A 16 -5.06 19.83 0.56
N ASN A 17 -4.49 18.80 -0.05
CA ASN A 17 -3.46 18.88 -1.06
C ASN A 17 -3.77 17.89 -2.21
N PRO A 18 -4.78 18.21 -3.05
CA PRO A 18 -5.21 17.32 -4.11
C PRO A 18 -4.16 17.13 -5.21
N SER A 19 -3.21 18.06 -5.38
CA SER A 19 -2.11 17.89 -6.33
C SER A 19 -1.12 16.82 -5.85
N MET A 20 -0.77 16.78 -4.57
CA MET A 20 0.06 15.73 -3.99
C MET A 20 -0.63 14.37 -4.03
N LYS A 21 -1.93 14.31 -3.70
CA LYS A 21 -2.72 13.08 -3.82
C LYS A 21 -2.76 12.55 -5.26
N ARG A 22 -3.00 13.42 -6.25
CA ARG A 22 -2.91 13.07 -7.68
C ARG A 22 -1.51 12.64 -8.10
N ALA A 23 -0.46 13.23 -7.54
CA ALA A 23 0.91 12.84 -7.85
C ALA A 23 1.19 11.38 -7.42
N MET A 24 0.74 10.95 -6.25
CA MET A 24 0.88 9.55 -5.80
C MET A 24 0.24 8.57 -6.79
N VAL A 25 -1.02 8.83 -7.13
CA VAL A 25 -1.79 7.99 -8.07
C VAL A 25 -1.18 7.99 -9.47
N SER A 26 -0.76 9.17 -9.96
CA SER A 26 -0.12 9.31 -11.27
C SER A 26 1.20 8.54 -11.34
N ARG A 27 2.03 8.62 -10.30
CA ARG A 27 3.31 7.90 -10.26
C ARG A 27 3.13 6.40 -10.22
N ALA A 28 2.17 5.90 -9.44
CA ALA A 28 1.87 4.47 -9.43
C ALA A 28 1.43 3.98 -10.81
N ASN A 29 0.58 4.73 -11.52
CA ASN A 29 0.17 4.39 -12.89
C ASN A 29 1.32 4.48 -13.91
N GLN A 30 2.27 5.41 -13.72
CA GLN A 30 3.48 5.50 -14.56
C GLN A 30 4.37 4.27 -14.37
N GLU A 31 4.62 3.85 -13.13
CA GLU A 31 5.42 2.64 -12.87
C GLU A 31 4.73 1.37 -13.37
N TRP A 32 3.40 1.26 -13.19
CA TRP A 32 2.64 0.15 -13.76
C TRP A 32 2.73 0.13 -15.29
N SER A 33 2.69 1.30 -15.94
CA SER A 33 2.88 1.39 -17.39
C SER A 33 4.30 1.07 -17.83
N TYR A 34 5.30 1.43 -17.02
CA TYR A 34 6.70 1.13 -17.26
C TYR A 34 6.98 -0.38 -17.22
N PHE A 35 6.37 -1.11 -16.28
CA PHE A 35 6.45 -2.58 -16.15
C PHE A 35 5.42 -3.30 -17.04
N GLY A 36 5.15 -2.78 -18.24
CA GLY A 36 4.33 -3.49 -19.23
C GLY A 36 2.85 -3.67 -18.87
N ARG A 37 2.32 -2.90 -17.91
CA ARG A 37 0.89 -2.88 -17.53
C ARG A 37 0.35 -4.20 -16.98
N GLN A 38 1.16 -5.00 -16.26
CA GLN A 38 0.73 -6.27 -15.66
C GLN A 38 -0.59 -6.12 -14.86
N THR A 39 -1.57 -6.99 -15.11
CA THR A 39 -2.85 -7.02 -14.38
C THR A 39 -3.03 -8.32 -13.64
N VAL A 40 -3.51 -8.25 -12.40
CA VAL A 40 -3.77 -9.40 -11.53
C VAL A 40 -5.20 -9.33 -11.01
N PHE A 41 -5.87 -10.47 -10.94
CA PHE A 41 -7.20 -10.59 -10.36
C PHE A 41 -7.17 -11.56 -9.20
N PHE A 42 -7.77 -11.15 -8.08
CA PHE A 42 -8.00 -12.01 -6.92
C PHE A 42 -9.50 -12.23 -6.79
N LYS A 43 -9.95 -13.48 -6.89
CA LYS A 43 -11.36 -13.85 -6.69
C LYS A 43 -11.45 -15.09 -5.80
N GLY A 44 -11.95 -14.91 -4.58
CA GLY A 44 -11.92 -15.97 -3.57
C GLY A 44 -10.50 -16.49 -3.35
N SER A 45 -10.28 -17.79 -3.58
CA SER A 45 -8.97 -18.44 -3.49
C SER A 45 -8.17 -18.37 -4.79
N GLU A 46 -8.78 -17.95 -5.91
CA GLU A 46 -8.15 -17.94 -7.22
C GLU A 46 -7.36 -16.64 -7.45
N GLU A 47 -6.26 -16.81 -8.18
CA GLU A 47 -5.44 -15.70 -8.67
C GLU A 47 -5.18 -15.94 -10.16
N SER A 48 -5.38 -14.91 -10.97
CA SER A 48 -5.06 -14.93 -12.39
C SER A 48 -4.29 -13.69 -12.82
N ILE A 49 -3.48 -13.84 -13.88
CA ILE A 49 -2.67 -12.77 -14.48
C ILE A 49 -3.07 -12.68 -15.95
N PRO A 50 -4.22 -12.08 -16.29
CA PRO A 50 -4.72 -12.06 -17.67
C PRO A 50 -3.88 -11.19 -18.61
N HIS A 51 -3.03 -10.32 -18.08
CA HIS A 51 -2.03 -9.59 -18.83
C HIS A 51 -0.72 -9.63 -18.07
N VAL A 52 0.28 -10.31 -18.64
CA VAL A 52 1.65 -10.40 -18.10
C VAL A 52 2.43 -9.19 -18.61
N GLY A 53 3.02 -8.43 -17.68
CA GLY A 53 3.93 -7.33 -18.01
C GLY A 53 5.38 -7.75 -17.77
N ASP A 54 6.27 -6.77 -17.72
CA ASP A 54 7.68 -7.02 -17.47
C ASP A 54 7.95 -7.31 -15.98
N TRP A 55 8.90 -8.19 -15.71
CA TRP A 55 9.34 -8.57 -14.36
C TRP A 55 10.67 -7.91 -13.98
N GLU A 56 10.97 -7.91 -12.69
CA GLU A 56 12.15 -7.26 -12.12
C GLU A 56 13.49 -7.80 -12.65
N ASP A 57 13.51 -9.04 -13.14
CA ASP A 57 14.67 -9.77 -13.64
C ASP A 57 14.67 -9.97 -15.17
N ASP A 58 13.68 -9.45 -15.90
CA ASP A 58 13.62 -9.57 -17.36
C ASP A 58 14.82 -8.89 -18.05
N ASP A 59 15.25 -7.74 -17.54
CA ASP A 59 16.44 -7.05 -18.01
C ASP A 59 17.08 -6.11 -16.98
N TYR A 60 18.21 -5.50 -17.38
CA TYR A 60 18.93 -4.54 -16.55
C TYR A 60 18.16 -3.23 -16.31
N ARG A 61 17.19 -2.89 -17.18
CA ARG A 61 16.39 -1.66 -17.04
C ARG A 61 15.40 -1.81 -15.90
N HIS A 62 14.68 -2.94 -15.83
CA HIS A 62 13.72 -3.22 -14.76
C HIS A 62 14.40 -3.43 -13.41
N SER A 63 15.46 -4.22 -13.35
CA SER A 63 16.23 -4.40 -12.11
C SER A 63 16.88 -3.10 -11.61
N SER A 64 17.37 -2.24 -12.51
CA SER A 64 17.85 -0.89 -12.18
C SER A 64 16.71 0.04 -11.73
N ARG A 65 15.51 -0.12 -12.30
CA ARG A 65 14.33 0.59 -11.79
C ARG A 65 13.98 0.16 -10.37
N VAL A 66 14.01 -1.14 -10.07
CA VAL A 66 13.85 -1.66 -8.70
C VAL A 66 14.94 -1.13 -7.76
N ASN A 67 16.19 -1.00 -8.22
CA ASN A 67 17.25 -0.35 -7.44
C ASN A 67 16.89 1.10 -7.05
N SER A 68 16.19 1.84 -7.90
CA SER A 68 15.72 3.19 -7.57
C SER A 68 14.74 3.20 -6.39
N TYR A 69 13.89 2.17 -6.28
CA TYR A 69 13.02 2.00 -5.11
C TYR A 69 13.82 1.68 -3.84
N TRP A 70 14.81 0.78 -3.95
CA TRP A 70 15.68 0.45 -2.82
C TRP A 70 16.51 1.65 -2.31
N ARG A 71 16.95 2.54 -3.19
CA ARG A 71 17.64 3.78 -2.82
C ARG A 71 16.75 4.71 -1.98
N ALA A 72 15.44 4.75 -2.23
CA ALA A 72 14.50 5.56 -1.45
C ALA A 72 14.42 5.16 0.03
N VAL A 73 14.88 3.94 0.36
CA VAL A 73 14.91 3.38 1.72
C VAL A 73 16.34 3.05 2.19
N GLY A 74 17.34 3.69 1.58
CA GLY A 74 18.74 3.61 2.02
C GLY A 74 19.42 2.26 1.73
N LYS A 75 18.97 1.51 0.73
CA LYS A 75 19.54 0.19 0.35
C LYS A 75 20.12 0.18 -1.08
N PRO A 76 21.11 1.03 -1.41
CA PRO A 76 21.57 1.23 -2.79
C PRO A 76 22.23 0.00 -3.44
N ARG A 77 22.61 -1.02 -2.65
CA ARG A 77 23.22 -2.27 -3.14
C ARG A 77 22.20 -3.33 -3.58
N LEU A 78 20.92 -3.14 -3.28
CA LEU A 78 19.86 -4.07 -3.68
C LEU A 78 19.27 -3.67 -5.03
N ASN A 79 18.99 -4.64 -5.88
CA ASN A 79 18.20 -4.49 -7.10
C ASN A 79 17.08 -5.55 -7.08
N GLY A 80 16.46 -5.82 -8.23
CA GLY A 80 15.46 -6.89 -8.38
C GLY A 80 15.99 -8.18 -9.03
N MET A 81 17.21 -8.17 -9.57
CA MET A 81 17.71 -9.23 -10.47
C MET A 81 17.80 -10.61 -9.80
N ASP A 82 18.00 -10.66 -8.48
CA ASP A 82 18.10 -11.93 -7.76
C ASP A 82 16.74 -12.54 -7.37
N CYS A 83 15.64 -11.78 -7.50
CA CYS A 83 14.29 -12.15 -7.08
C CYS A 83 14.17 -12.61 -5.61
N GLN A 84 15.14 -12.28 -4.75
CA GLN A 84 15.19 -12.79 -3.37
C GLN A 84 14.56 -11.85 -2.35
N LYS A 85 14.59 -10.54 -2.60
CA LYS A 85 14.16 -9.53 -1.64
C LYS A 85 12.87 -8.85 -2.09
N PRO A 86 11.76 -8.98 -1.34
CA PRO A 86 10.53 -8.32 -1.72
C PRO A 86 10.66 -6.81 -1.57
N TRP A 87 10.51 -6.07 -2.67
CA TRP A 87 10.70 -4.62 -2.72
C TRP A 87 9.41 -3.81 -2.61
N SER A 88 8.27 -4.45 -2.30
CA SER A 88 6.96 -3.78 -2.22
C SER A 88 6.91 -2.58 -1.26
N ALA A 89 7.56 -2.64 -0.10
CA ALA A 89 7.62 -1.52 0.85
C ALA A 89 8.56 -0.39 0.35
N ALA A 90 9.65 -0.76 -0.33
CA ALA A 90 10.55 0.18 -0.96
C ALA A 90 9.86 0.94 -2.10
N PHE A 91 9.02 0.25 -2.88
CA PHE A 91 8.18 0.85 -3.92
C PHE A 91 7.20 1.87 -3.35
N ILE A 92 6.42 1.52 -2.33
CA ILE A 92 5.50 2.48 -1.69
C ILE A 92 6.28 3.68 -1.11
N SER A 93 7.41 3.43 -0.45
CA SER A 93 8.28 4.49 0.07
C SER A 93 8.81 5.42 -1.03
N TRP A 94 9.14 4.87 -2.20
CA TRP A 94 9.56 5.64 -3.37
C TRP A 94 8.41 6.45 -3.97
N ILE A 95 7.18 5.89 -4.05
CA ILE A 95 5.98 6.64 -4.47
C ILE A 95 5.76 7.85 -3.55
N MET A 96 5.85 7.65 -2.23
CA MET A 96 5.70 8.74 -1.26
C MET A 96 6.79 9.80 -1.42
N GLN A 97 8.06 9.39 -1.46
CA GLN A 97 9.20 10.31 -1.67
C GLN A 97 9.02 11.13 -2.95
N SER A 98 8.79 10.44 -4.07
CA SER A 98 8.73 11.08 -5.38
C SER A 98 7.50 11.98 -5.52
N SER A 99 6.42 11.72 -4.77
CA SER A 99 5.23 12.58 -4.73
C SER A 99 5.39 13.79 -3.80
N GLY A 100 6.52 13.95 -3.12
CA GLY A 100 6.78 15.06 -2.21
C GLY A 100 6.20 14.88 -0.81
N VAL A 101 5.86 13.66 -0.41
CA VAL A 101 5.45 13.37 0.97
C VAL A 101 6.68 13.46 1.88
N PRO A 102 6.68 14.33 2.90
CA PRO A 102 7.83 14.45 3.80
C PRO A 102 7.95 13.23 4.72
N GLU A 103 9.17 12.91 5.16
CA GLU A 103 9.44 11.83 6.13
C GLU A 103 8.65 11.97 7.43
N SER A 104 8.42 13.22 7.86
CA SER A 104 7.60 13.49 9.04
C SER A 104 6.17 12.99 8.87
N GLN A 105 5.67 12.83 7.64
CA GLN A 105 4.33 12.34 7.33
C GLN A 105 4.33 10.87 6.89
N PHE A 106 5.43 10.34 6.35
CA PHE A 106 5.54 8.93 5.97
C PHE A 106 6.95 8.40 6.22
N LYS A 107 7.12 7.58 7.26
CA LYS A 107 8.40 6.98 7.64
C LYS A 107 8.85 5.92 6.64
N ARG A 108 9.65 6.30 5.65
CA ARG A 108 10.06 5.41 4.55
C ARG A 108 10.87 4.23 5.08
N SER A 109 10.60 3.04 4.56
CA SER A 109 11.22 1.81 5.05
C SER A 109 11.12 0.67 4.04
N SER A 110 12.09 -0.25 4.11
CA SER A 110 12.05 -1.53 3.39
C SER A 110 11.03 -2.53 3.96
N ALA A 111 10.31 -2.18 5.04
CA ALA A 111 9.32 -3.05 5.66
C ALA A 111 8.01 -2.31 5.90
N HIS A 112 6.90 -2.91 5.46
CA HIS A 112 5.55 -2.31 5.56
C HIS A 112 5.20 -1.94 7.00
N TRP A 113 5.47 -2.84 7.94
CA TRP A 113 5.10 -2.63 9.34
C TRP A 113 5.66 -1.34 9.95
N VAL A 114 6.78 -0.82 9.47
CA VAL A 114 7.42 0.38 10.04
C VAL A 114 6.53 1.62 9.89
N TYR A 115 6.07 1.93 8.68
CA TYR A 115 5.16 3.06 8.50
C TYR A 115 3.74 2.76 8.97
N LEU A 116 3.27 1.52 8.93
CA LEU A 116 1.96 1.18 9.51
C LEU A 116 1.94 1.41 11.02
N SER A 117 2.97 0.96 11.73
CA SER A 117 3.15 1.21 13.16
C SER A 117 3.25 2.70 13.47
N ASP A 118 4.02 3.46 12.68
CA ASP A 118 4.14 4.92 12.83
C ASP A 118 2.79 5.62 12.69
N MET A 119 2.01 5.28 11.65
CA MET A 119 0.70 5.89 11.40
C MET A 119 -0.32 5.56 12.49
N ILE A 120 -0.31 4.34 13.02
CA ILE A 120 -1.20 3.95 14.12
C ILE A 120 -0.80 4.68 15.41
N GLN A 121 0.49 4.74 15.75
CA GLN A 121 0.96 5.40 16.97
C GLN A 121 0.65 6.90 16.97
N ASN A 122 0.78 7.53 15.80
CA ASN A 122 0.65 8.98 15.66
C ASN A 122 -0.74 9.42 15.15
N ALA A 123 -1.73 8.50 15.09
CA ALA A 123 -3.05 8.79 14.52
C ALA A 123 -3.81 9.92 15.23
N SER A 124 -3.54 10.15 16.51
CA SER A 124 -4.16 11.22 17.31
C SER A 124 -3.57 12.61 17.06
N LEU A 125 -2.39 12.70 16.43
CA LEU A 125 -1.76 13.97 16.14
C LEU A 125 -2.53 14.71 15.03
N PRO A 126 -2.71 16.03 15.15
CA PRO A 126 -3.32 16.83 14.10
C PRO A 126 -2.42 16.90 12.86
N GLY A 127 -3.02 17.07 11.69
CA GLY A 127 -2.29 17.30 10.44
C GLY A 127 -1.60 16.07 9.84
N ARG A 128 -1.86 14.86 10.33
CA ARG A 128 -1.33 13.62 9.72
C ARG A 128 -1.96 13.38 8.35
N TYR A 129 -1.15 13.11 7.33
CA TYR A 129 -1.64 12.91 5.96
C TYR A 129 -2.42 11.61 5.81
N PHE A 130 -2.08 10.60 6.63
CA PHE A 130 -2.76 9.32 6.63
C PHE A 130 -3.38 9.02 7.99
N ALA A 131 -4.54 8.34 7.97
CA ALA A 131 -5.22 7.86 9.18
C ALA A 131 -5.64 6.39 9.01
N PRO A 132 -5.52 5.56 10.05
CA PRO A 132 -5.95 4.17 9.99
C PRO A 132 -7.48 4.05 9.95
N ARG A 133 -7.98 3.17 9.08
CA ARG A 133 -9.40 2.81 8.93
C ARG A 133 -9.57 1.29 8.93
N ARG A 134 -10.71 0.82 9.46
CA ARG A 134 -11.03 -0.61 9.39
C ARG A 134 -11.61 -0.90 8.02
N LEU A 135 -11.56 -2.17 7.64
CA LEU A 135 -12.13 -2.60 6.37
C LEU A 135 -13.65 -2.45 6.33
N THR A 136 -14.31 -2.56 7.49
CA THR A 136 -15.78 -2.63 7.62
C THR A 136 -16.43 -1.27 7.89
N ASP A 137 -15.68 -0.17 7.91
CA ASP A 137 -16.23 1.17 8.22
C ASP A 137 -15.77 2.27 7.25
N TYR A 138 -15.09 1.89 6.17
CA TYR A 138 -14.54 2.84 5.22
C TYR A 138 -14.41 2.25 3.82
N SER A 139 -14.93 2.96 2.81
CA SER A 139 -14.75 2.62 1.40
C SER A 139 -13.47 3.29 0.86
N PRO A 140 -12.42 2.51 0.52
CA PRO A 140 -11.13 3.07 0.10
C PRO A 140 -11.23 3.95 -1.14
N GLN A 141 -10.52 5.07 -1.16
CA GLN A 141 -10.49 6.04 -2.25
C GLN A 141 -9.11 6.11 -2.92
N PRO A 142 -9.02 6.58 -4.19
CA PRO A 142 -7.73 6.79 -4.84
C PRO A 142 -6.77 7.63 -3.99
N GLY A 143 -5.55 7.13 -3.80
CA GLY A 143 -4.53 7.71 -2.94
C GLY A 143 -4.39 7.05 -1.57
N ASP A 144 -5.33 6.19 -1.18
CA ASP A 144 -5.23 5.39 0.05
C ASP A 144 -4.29 4.20 -0.12
N LEU A 145 -3.85 3.62 0.99
CA LEU A 145 -3.16 2.33 1.00
C LEU A 145 -4.08 1.25 1.58
N VAL A 146 -4.17 0.10 0.91
CA VAL A 146 -4.80 -1.11 1.45
C VAL A 146 -3.71 -2.11 1.81
N CYS A 147 -3.77 -2.69 3.01
CA CYS A 147 -2.68 -3.47 3.58
C CYS A 147 -3.12 -4.85 4.05
N ALA A 148 -2.34 -5.86 3.68
CA ALA A 148 -2.50 -7.26 4.06
C ALA A 148 -1.24 -7.77 4.76
N TYR A 149 -1.40 -8.79 5.60
CA TYR A 149 -0.27 -9.56 6.10
C TYR A 149 -0.01 -10.77 5.19
N ARG A 150 1.22 -11.28 5.22
CA ARG A 150 1.64 -12.45 4.44
C ARG A 150 2.04 -13.58 5.38
N LYS A 151 1.65 -14.81 5.02
CA LYS A 151 2.15 -16.00 5.73
C LYS A 151 3.69 -16.03 5.72
N PRO A 152 4.34 -16.51 6.78
CA PRO A 152 3.73 -17.13 7.97
C PRO A 152 3.26 -16.12 9.03
N SER A 153 3.42 -14.80 8.83
CA SER A 153 2.95 -13.80 9.79
C SER A 153 1.42 -13.77 9.88
N TYR A 154 0.94 -13.33 11.03
CA TYR A 154 -0.47 -13.05 11.31
C TYR A 154 -0.57 -11.74 12.10
N VAL A 155 -1.53 -10.90 11.74
CA VAL A 155 -1.82 -9.68 12.51
C VAL A 155 -2.95 -9.96 13.47
N ARG A 156 -2.66 -9.87 14.76
CA ARG A 156 -3.71 -9.92 15.79
C ARG A 156 -4.60 -8.69 15.66
N THR A 157 -5.89 -8.93 15.49
CA THR A 157 -6.92 -7.88 15.49
C THR A 157 -7.95 -8.13 16.58
N PHE A 158 -8.60 -7.08 17.04
CA PHE A 158 -9.76 -7.12 17.93
C PHE A 158 -10.81 -6.16 17.38
N ASN A 159 -11.99 -6.67 17.00
CA ASN A 159 -13.04 -5.89 16.33
C ASN A 159 -12.55 -5.09 15.09
N GLY A 160 -11.61 -5.67 14.35
CA GLY A 160 -10.98 -5.05 13.17
C GLY A 160 -9.87 -4.05 13.46
N TYR A 161 -9.56 -3.78 14.74
CA TYR A 161 -8.45 -2.90 15.12
C TYR A 161 -7.17 -3.71 15.37
N THR A 162 -6.02 -3.09 15.11
CA THR A 162 -4.70 -3.60 15.50
C THR A 162 -3.88 -2.50 16.19
N THR A 163 -2.75 -2.87 16.78
CA THR A 163 -1.84 -1.96 17.46
C THR A 163 -0.50 -1.94 16.77
N ALA A 164 0.23 -0.85 16.91
CA ALA A 164 1.57 -0.75 16.33
C ALA A 164 2.56 -1.78 16.90
N ALA A 165 2.36 -2.21 18.15
CA ALA A 165 3.14 -3.30 18.75
C ALA A 165 2.83 -4.66 18.09
N ALA A 166 1.57 -4.92 17.75
CA ALA A 166 1.16 -6.15 17.06
C ALA A 166 1.68 -6.25 15.62
N LEU A 167 2.08 -5.12 15.01
CA LEU A 167 2.66 -5.09 13.68
C LEU A 167 4.18 -5.31 13.66
N ASN A 168 4.87 -5.22 14.80
CA ASN A 168 6.33 -5.28 14.83
C ASN A 168 6.86 -6.58 14.19
N GLY A 169 7.67 -6.45 13.14
CA GLY A 169 8.24 -7.58 12.41
C GLY A 169 7.26 -8.34 11.49
N VAL A 170 6.00 -7.90 11.37
CA VAL A 170 5.02 -8.57 10.50
C VAL A 170 5.46 -8.46 9.05
N ALA A 171 5.52 -9.62 8.38
CA ALA A 171 5.61 -9.68 6.93
C ALA A 171 4.27 -9.19 6.35
N GLY A 172 4.30 -8.05 5.68
CA GLY A 172 3.12 -7.40 5.13
C GLY A 172 3.28 -6.98 3.68
N HIS A 173 2.19 -6.45 3.13
CA HIS A 173 2.12 -5.88 1.80
C HIS A 173 1.03 -4.82 1.76
N CYS A 174 1.30 -3.73 1.07
CA CYS A 174 0.34 -2.68 0.83
C CYS A 174 0.39 -2.28 -0.63
N ASP A 175 -0.79 -1.96 -1.17
CA ASP A 175 -0.98 -1.42 -2.50
C ASP A 175 -1.61 -0.04 -2.41
N LEU A 176 -1.30 0.83 -3.37
CA LEU A 176 -1.92 2.15 -3.51
C LEU A 176 -3.21 2.02 -4.31
N VAL A 177 -4.32 2.51 -3.77
CA VAL A 177 -5.58 2.63 -4.49
C VAL A 177 -5.44 3.68 -5.60
N VAL A 178 -5.81 3.31 -6.82
CA VAL A 178 -5.75 4.20 -7.99
C VAL A 178 -7.11 4.45 -8.64
N ALA A 179 -8.09 3.58 -8.42
CA ALA A 179 -9.47 3.79 -8.82
C ALA A 179 -10.44 3.07 -7.87
N ASN A 180 -11.62 3.66 -7.67
CA ASN A 180 -12.77 3.04 -7.02
C ASN A 180 -14.01 3.35 -7.87
N ASN A 181 -14.76 2.32 -8.29
CA ASN A 181 -16.00 2.47 -9.06
C ASN A 181 -17.26 2.04 -8.31
N GLY A 182 -17.17 1.84 -6.99
CA GLY A 182 -18.27 1.45 -6.10
C GLY A 182 -18.42 -0.06 -5.89
N GLN A 183 -17.91 -0.89 -6.81
CA GLN A 183 -17.97 -2.36 -6.71
C GLN A 183 -16.58 -3.01 -6.79
N LYS A 184 -15.64 -2.35 -7.46
CA LYS A 184 -14.27 -2.79 -7.64
C LYS A 184 -13.30 -1.68 -7.27
N LEU A 185 -12.19 -2.11 -6.70
CA LEU A 185 -11.05 -1.28 -6.34
C LEU A 185 -9.87 -1.68 -7.23
N GLU A 186 -9.29 -0.73 -7.95
CA GLU A 186 -8.01 -0.94 -8.61
C GLU A 186 -6.89 -0.46 -7.70
N VAL A 187 -5.92 -1.33 -7.44
CA VAL A 187 -4.76 -1.02 -6.60
C VAL A 187 -3.47 -1.34 -7.33
N ILE A 188 -2.42 -0.55 -7.13
CA ILE A 188 -1.10 -0.79 -7.71
C ILE A 188 -0.09 -1.06 -6.60
N GLY A 189 0.62 -2.17 -6.76
CA GLY A 189 1.64 -2.65 -5.84
C GLY A 189 2.93 -3.01 -6.54
N GLY A 190 4.05 -2.74 -5.87
CA GLY A 190 5.35 -3.25 -6.27
C GLY A 190 5.57 -4.69 -5.79
N ASN A 191 6.36 -5.47 -6.52
CA ASN A 191 6.65 -6.88 -6.24
C ASN A 191 5.38 -7.72 -6.05
N VAL A 192 4.38 -7.45 -6.88
CA VAL A 192 3.23 -8.34 -7.07
C VAL A 192 3.56 -9.17 -8.29
N ARG A 193 3.85 -10.46 -8.08
CA ARG A 193 4.34 -11.35 -9.15
C ARG A 193 5.56 -10.75 -9.87
N ASN A 194 6.58 -10.40 -9.08
CA ASN A 194 7.87 -9.85 -9.53
C ASN A 194 7.79 -8.58 -10.40
N SER A 195 6.63 -7.91 -10.44
CA SER A 195 6.38 -6.73 -11.27
C SER A 195 5.74 -5.60 -10.46
N VAL A 196 5.55 -4.44 -11.09
CA VAL A 196 4.57 -3.43 -10.66
C VAL A 196 3.23 -3.80 -11.28
N SER A 197 2.33 -4.38 -10.48
CA SER A 197 1.04 -4.87 -11.00
C SER A 197 -0.12 -4.03 -10.55
N LYS A 198 -1.11 -3.90 -11.42
CA LYS A 198 -2.46 -3.46 -11.06
C LYS A 198 -3.30 -4.67 -10.67
N SER A 199 -3.83 -4.66 -9.45
CA SER A 199 -4.75 -5.69 -8.96
C SER A 199 -6.17 -5.15 -8.91
N THR A 200 -7.15 -5.96 -9.32
CA THR A 200 -8.58 -5.66 -9.11
C THR A 200 -9.07 -6.40 -7.88
N LEU A 201 -9.64 -5.66 -6.92
CA LEU A 201 -10.24 -6.18 -5.69
C LEU A 201 -11.75 -5.92 -5.69
N GLU A 202 -12.51 -6.76 -4.99
CA GLU A 202 -13.96 -6.62 -4.87
C GLU A 202 -14.35 -5.83 -3.62
N LEU A 203 -15.34 -4.96 -3.76
CA LEU A 203 -16.02 -4.27 -2.66
C LEU A 203 -17.38 -4.93 -2.41
N ASP A 204 -17.87 -4.91 -1.18
CA ASP A 204 -19.23 -5.34 -0.86
C ASP A 204 -20.27 -4.27 -1.27
N SER A 205 -21.55 -4.55 -1.04
CA SER A 205 -22.65 -3.63 -1.34
C SER A 205 -22.60 -2.32 -0.55
N GLN A 206 -21.80 -2.24 0.52
CA GLN A 206 -21.56 -1.03 1.31
C GLN A 206 -20.28 -0.30 0.87
N GLY A 207 -19.57 -0.82 -0.13
CA GLY A 207 -18.32 -0.26 -0.63
C GLY A 207 -17.09 -0.66 0.19
N HIS A 208 -17.20 -1.63 1.11
CA HIS A 208 -16.11 -2.08 1.96
C HIS A 208 -15.27 -3.16 1.28
N LEU A 209 -13.96 -3.15 1.55
CA LEU A 209 -13.03 -4.10 0.92
C LEU A 209 -13.31 -5.53 1.38
N GLN A 210 -13.58 -6.42 0.42
CA GLN A 210 -13.81 -7.84 0.71
C GLN A 210 -12.50 -8.57 1.01
N GLN A 211 -12.59 -9.54 1.93
CA GLN A 211 -11.48 -10.42 2.27
C GLN A 211 -11.19 -11.40 1.14
N VAL A 212 -9.90 -11.62 0.85
CA VAL A 212 -9.46 -12.71 -0.01
C VAL A 212 -8.44 -13.58 0.75
N PRO A 213 -8.62 -14.91 0.84
CA PRO A 213 -7.73 -15.78 1.62
C PRO A 213 -6.23 -15.65 1.30
N ARG A 214 -5.88 -15.30 0.05
CA ARG A 214 -4.48 -15.10 -0.38
C ARG A 214 -3.89 -13.77 0.06
N ARG A 215 -4.73 -12.76 0.33
CA ARG A 215 -4.33 -11.45 0.86
C ARG A 215 -5.27 -11.08 2.00
N PRO A 216 -4.98 -11.55 3.22
CA PRO A 216 -5.74 -11.18 4.40
C PRO A 216 -5.57 -9.68 4.70
N TRP A 217 -6.44 -8.88 4.11
CA TRP A 217 -6.49 -7.44 4.32
C TRP A 217 -6.82 -7.19 5.80
N PHE A 218 -6.18 -6.20 6.41
CA PHE A 218 -6.43 -5.90 7.83
C PHE A 218 -6.47 -4.40 8.14
N LEU A 219 -6.00 -3.53 7.24
CA LEU A 219 -5.88 -2.10 7.49
C LEU A 219 -5.99 -1.33 6.18
N ILE A 220 -6.70 -0.20 6.24
CA ILE A 220 -6.63 0.86 5.24
C ILE A 220 -5.94 2.06 5.88
N LEU A 221 -5.04 2.72 5.15
CA LEU A 221 -4.56 4.06 5.48
C LEU A 221 -5.26 5.05 4.56
N GLU A 222 -6.26 5.75 5.09
CA GLU A 222 -6.96 6.84 4.40
C GLU A 222 -6.00 8.01 4.19
N ASN A 223 -5.87 8.45 2.95
CA ASN A 223 -5.16 9.66 2.56
C ASN A 223 -6.09 10.87 2.66
N ARG A 224 -5.79 11.73 3.64
CA ARG A 224 -6.58 12.89 4.06
C ARG A 224 -6.15 14.21 3.40
N LEU A 225 -5.35 14.13 2.33
CA LEU A 225 -5.00 15.25 1.46
C LEU A 225 -6.08 15.50 0.40
#